data_AF-A0A933FHQ6-F1
#
_entry.id   AF-A0A933FHQ6-F1
#
_cell.length_a   1.000
_cell.length_b   1.000
_cell.length_c   1.000
_cell.angle_alpha   90.00
_cell.angle_beta   90.00
_cell.angle_gamma   90.00
#
_symmetry.space_group_name_H-M   'P 1'
#
loop_
_entity.id
_entity.type
_entity.pdbx_description
1 polymer ?
#
loop_
_entity_poly.entity_id
_entity_poly.type
_entity_poly.pdbx_seq_one_letter_code
_entity_poly.pdbx_strand_id
1 'polypeptide(L)'
;MIPRTVHLFSVAITTFIPWLISQASLSAASVFPRPLFVLIHWLLVVLLFGVSFAIYYRGHKGVNPFTVTVIAMLCFFAFEIVYLVFLYEGERWFLTWTDWFVPVFLIASTTYWVGKFFR
;
A
#
# COMPACT_ATOMS: atom_id res chain seq x y z
N MET A 1 12.15 -26.89 0.23
CA MET A 1 11.95 -25.99 -0.93
C MET A 1 12.96 -24.88 -0.84
N ILE A 2 13.73 -24.64 -1.89
CA ILE A 2 14.66 -23.51 -1.96
C ILE A 2 13.80 -22.24 -1.98
N PRO A 3 13.97 -21.30 -1.02
CA PRO A 3 13.21 -20.05 -1.03
C PRO A 3 13.49 -19.31 -2.33
N ARG A 4 12.43 -18.94 -3.07
CA ARG A 4 12.56 -18.13 -4.27
C ARG A 4 12.99 -16.72 -3.90
N THR A 5 13.91 -16.16 -4.68
CA THR A 5 14.43 -14.81 -4.49
C THR A 5 13.30 -13.79 -4.66
N VAL A 6 13.23 -12.82 -3.75
CA VAL A 6 12.31 -11.69 -3.87
C VAL A 6 12.87 -10.71 -4.89
N HIS A 7 12.15 -10.46 -5.99
CA HIS A 7 12.54 -9.48 -6.99
C HIS A 7 12.03 -8.10 -6.59
N LEU A 8 12.95 -7.20 -6.24
CA LEU A 8 12.65 -5.82 -5.79
C LEU A 8 11.72 -5.09 -6.77
N PHE A 9 12.01 -5.16 -8.07
CA PHE A 9 11.22 -4.49 -9.10
C PHE A 9 9.75 -4.95 -9.12
N SER A 10 9.52 -6.26 -9.01
CA SER A 10 8.16 -6.81 -8.96
C SER A 10 7.39 -6.33 -7.74
N VAL A 11 8.05 -6.26 -6.57
CA VAL A 11 7.42 -5.73 -5.35
C VAL A 11 7.15 -4.23 -5.47
N ALA A 12 8.09 -3.47 -6.07
CA ALA A 12 7.93 -2.04 -6.30
C ALA A 12 6.73 -1.73 -7.20
N ILE A 13 6.56 -2.41 -8.34
CA ILE A 13 5.39 -2.24 -9.21
C ILE A 13 4.10 -2.65 -8.48
N THR A 14 4.12 -3.79 -7.79
CA THR A 14 2.96 -4.29 -7.02
C THR A 14 2.53 -3.31 -5.92
N THR A 15 3.48 -2.52 -5.40
CA THR A 15 3.22 -1.46 -4.41
C THR A 15 2.77 -0.16 -5.08
N PHE A 16 3.42 0.22 -6.18
CA PHE A 16 3.21 1.49 -6.87
C PHE A 16 1.81 1.62 -7.47
N ILE A 17 1.32 0.57 -8.13
CA ILE A 17 0.00 0.59 -8.78
C ILE A 17 -1.14 0.87 -7.77
N PRO A 18 -1.32 0.07 -6.70
CA PRO A 18 -2.39 0.34 -5.74
C PRO A 18 -2.18 1.67 -5.01
N TRP A 19 -0.94 2.07 -4.71
CA TRP A 19 -0.63 3.38 -4.15
C TRP A 19 -1.10 4.53 -5.04
N LEU A 20 -0.78 4.49 -6.34
CA LEU A 20 -1.16 5.53 -7.29
C LEU A 20 -2.69 5.62 -7.42
N ILE A 21 -3.37 4.47 -7.49
CA ILE A 21 -4.84 4.40 -7.52
C ILE A 21 -5.43 4.97 -6.23
N SER A 22 -4.84 4.68 -5.06
CA SER A 22 -5.26 5.27 -3.79
C SER A 22 -5.17 6.80 -3.84
N GLN A 23 -4.04 7.36 -4.27
CA GLN A 23 -3.86 8.81 -4.35
C GLN A 23 -4.88 9.49 -5.28
N ALA A 24 -5.10 8.92 -6.47
CA ALA A 24 -6.10 9.42 -7.41
C ALA A 24 -7.53 9.35 -6.83
N SER A 25 -7.86 8.25 -6.14
CA SER A 25 -9.19 8.04 -5.56
C SER A 25 -9.47 8.95 -4.37
N LEU A 26 -8.46 9.24 -3.54
CA LEU A 26 -8.60 10.16 -2.41
C LEU A 26 -8.87 11.59 -2.88
N SER A 27 -8.27 11.99 -4.00
CA SER A 27 -8.54 13.29 -4.62
C SER A 27 -10.03 13.41 -5.01
N ALA A 28 -10.61 12.36 -5.59
CA ALA A 28 -12.03 12.31 -5.92
C ALA A 28 -12.95 12.21 -4.68
N ALA A 29 -12.49 11.54 -3.62
CA ALA A 29 -13.26 11.37 -2.39
C ALA A 29 -13.28 12.61 -1.48
N SER A 30 -12.48 13.64 -1.78
CA SER A 30 -12.37 14.87 -0.98
C SER A 30 -13.69 15.65 -0.80
N VAL A 31 -14.69 15.39 -1.66
CA VAL A 31 -16.02 15.99 -1.58
C VAL A 31 -16.89 15.41 -0.45
N PHE A 32 -16.51 14.25 0.11
CA PHE A 32 -17.29 13.58 1.16
C PHE A 32 -17.02 14.15 2.56
N PRO A 33 -17.97 14.02 3.50
CA PRO A 33 -17.73 14.33 4.91
C PRO A 33 -16.57 13.53 5.50
N ARG A 34 -15.82 14.13 6.43
CA ARG A 34 -14.57 13.56 6.97
C ARG A 34 -14.68 12.11 7.45
N PRO A 35 -15.70 11.69 8.23
CA PRO A 35 -15.79 10.30 8.68
C PRO A 35 -15.91 9.30 7.52
N LEU A 36 -16.66 9.66 6.48
CA LEU A 36 -16.85 8.84 5.30
C LEU A 36 -15.57 8.79 4.45
N PHE A 37 -14.89 9.93 4.28
CA PHE A 37 -13.59 10.00 3.62
C PHE A 37 -12.57 9.05 4.25
N VAL A 38 -12.45 9.08 5.59
CA VAL A 38 -11.53 8.22 6.36
C VAL A 38 -11.86 6.74 6.16
N LEU A 39 -13.14 6.38 6.27
CA LEU A 39 -13.59 5.01 6.07
C LEU A 39 -13.31 4.51 4.65
N ILE A 40 -13.60 5.33 3.63
CA ILE A 40 -13.30 5.02 2.22
C ILE A 40 -11.80 4.79 2.06
N HIS A 41 -10.95 5.65 2.63
CA HIS A 41 -9.51 5.50 2.55
C HIS A 41 -9.05 4.15 3.11
N TRP A 42 -9.49 3.79 4.31
CA TRP A 42 -9.10 2.53 4.96
C TRP A 42 -9.53 1.30 4.16
N LEU A 43 -10.79 1.28 3.68
CA LEU A 43 -11.29 0.17 2.87
C LEU A 43 -10.55 0.08 1.54
N LEU A 44 -10.25 1.23 0.93
CA LEU A 44 -9.57 1.29 -0.35
C LEU A 44 -8.15 0.72 -0.26
N VAL A 45 -7.35 1.11 0.75
CA VAL A 45 -5.98 0.59 0.88
C VAL A 45 -5.98 -0.91 1.17
N VAL A 46 -6.89 -1.41 2.03
CA VAL A 46 -7.01 -2.84 2.30
C VAL A 46 -7.37 -3.61 1.03
N LEU A 47 -8.35 -3.12 0.27
CA LEU A 47 -8.79 -3.76 -0.97
C LEU A 47 -7.68 -3.77 -2.02
N LEU A 48 -7.10 -2.61 -2.34
CA LEU A 48 -6.13 -2.46 -3.42
C LEU A 48 -4.83 -3.22 -3.13
N PHE A 49 -4.28 -3.09 -1.93
CA PHE A 49 -3.07 -3.82 -1.55
C PHE A 49 -3.35 -5.30 -1.36
N GLY A 50 -4.52 -5.66 -0.80
CA GLY A 50 -4.93 -7.04 -0.63
C GLY A 50 -5.02 -7.79 -1.95
N VAL A 51 -5.70 -7.23 -2.95
CA VAL A 51 -5.82 -7.81 -4.29
C VAL A 51 -4.47 -7.86 -4.99
N SER A 52 -3.72 -6.75 -5.00
CA SER A 52 -2.44 -6.66 -5.70
C SER A 52 -1.42 -7.67 -5.16
N PHE A 53 -1.29 -7.76 -3.84
CA PHE A 53 -0.39 -8.73 -3.23
C PHE A 53 -0.90 -10.16 -3.31
N ALA A 54 -2.23 -10.40 -3.33
CA ALA A 54 -2.76 -11.75 -3.56
C ALA A 54 -2.38 -12.27 -4.94
N ILE A 55 -2.46 -11.42 -5.97
CA ILE A 55 -2.00 -11.75 -7.33
C ILE A 55 -0.49 -12.01 -7.32
N TYR A 56 0.29 -11.15 -6.67
CA TYR A 56 1.74 -11.31 -6.55
C TYR A 56 2.13 -12.66 -5.92
N TYR A 57 1.58 -13.01 -4.75
CA TYR A 57 1.93 -14.25 -4.06
C TYR A 57 1.46 -15.51 -4.80
N ARG A 58 0.35 -15.44 -5.55
CA ARG A 58 -0.07 -16.55 -6.43
C ARG A 58 0.97 -16.84 -7.52
N GLY A 59 1.62 -15.81 -8.08
CA GLY A 59 2.69 -15.95 -9.05
C GLY A 59 4.07 -16.27 -8.46
N HIS A 60 4.31 -15.88 -7.19
CA HIS A 60 5.61 -15.97 -6.53
C HIS A 60 5.54 -16.88 -5.28
N LYS A 61 5.12 -18.14 -5.46
CA LYS A 61 5.04 -19.12 -4.36
C LYS A 61 6.40 -19.33 -3.67
N GLY A 62 6.37 -19.52 -2.35
CA GLY A 62 7.55 -19.82 -1.54
C GLY A 62 8.45 -18.63 -1.17
N VAL A 63 8.07 -17.40 -1.53
CA VAL A 63 8.75 -16.18 -1.03
C VAL A 63 8.39 -15.93 0.44
N ASN A 64 9.27 -15.27 1.19
CA ASN A 64 9.01 -14.92 2.58
C ASN A 64 8.08 -13.69 2.68
N PRO A 65 6.87 -13.79 3.28
CA PRO A 65 5.93 -12.68 3.41
C PRO A 65 6.49 -11.50 4.19
N PHE A 66 7.32 -11.75 5.21
CA PHE A 66 7.96 -10.70 5.99
C PHE A 66 8.89 -9.85 5.12
N THR A 67 9.76 -10.50 4.34
CA THR A 67 10.69 -9.82 3.43
C THR A 67 9.96 -9.00 2.38
N VAL A 68 8.91 -9.56 1.77
CA VAL A 68 8.09 -8.85 0.78
C VAL A 68 7.40 -7.64 1.41
N THR A 69 6.85 -7.79 2.63
CA THR A 69 6.21 -6.68 3.36
C THR A 69 7.20 -5.57 3.66
N VAL A 70 8.40 -5.88 4.17
CA VAL A 70 9.44 -4.88 4.45
C VAL A 70 9.80 -4.11 3.18
N ILE A 71 10.05 -4.82 2.07
CA ILE A 71 10.38 -4.19 0.79
C ILE A 71 9.22 -3.32 0.28
N ALA A 72 7.99 -3.81 0.37
CA ALA A 72 6.80 -3.06 -0.03
C ALA A 72 6.66 -1.76 0.78
N MET A 73 6.89 -1.80 2.09
CA MET A 73 6.83 -0.61 2.94
C MET A 73 7.95 0.39 2.61
N LEU A 74 9.17 -0.08 2.33
CA LEU A 74 10.26 0.79 1.88
C LEU A 74 9.94 1.47 0.54
N CYS A 75 9.39 0.72 -0.41
CA CYS A 75 8.93 1.26 -1.69
C CYS A 75 7.81 2.30 -1.47
N PHE A 76 6.80 1.97 -0.66
CA PHE A 76 5.70 2.88 -0.32
C PHE A 76 6.23 4.21 0.25
N PHE A 77 7.12 4.17 1.24
CA PHE A 77 7.70 5.39 1.80
C PHE A 77 8.54 6.17 0.79
N ALA A 78 9.29 5.48 -0.08
CA ALA A 78 10.01 6.15 -1.16
C ALA A 78 9.06 6.89 -2.12
N PHE A 79 7.95 6.27 -2.49
CA PHE A 79 6.93 6.89 -3.35
C PHE A 79 6.24 8.08 -2.67
N GLU A 80 5.87 7.92 -1.40
CA GLU A 80 5.31 9.01 -0.58
C GLU A 80 6.28 10.19 -0.47
N ILE A 81 7.56 9.95 -0.18
CA ILE A 81 8.57 11.02 -0.10
C ILE A 81 8.68 11.74 -1.45
N VAL A 82 8.77 10.99 -2.55
CA VAL A 82 8.84 11.59 -3.89
C VAL A 82 7.59 12.43 -4.17
N TYR A 83 6.40 11.91 -3.87
CA TYR A 83 5.15 12.63 -4.07
C TYR A 83 5.07 13.90 -3.21
N LEU A 84 5.35 13.79 -1.91
CA LEU A 84 5.27 14.91 -0.96
C LEU A 84 6.30 16.00 -1.22
N VAL A 85 7.49 15.64 -1.70
CA VAL A 85 8.58 16.60 -1.97
C VAL A 85 8.41 17.29 -3.32
N PHE A 86 8.00 16.55 -4.35
CA PHE A 86 8.06 17.05 -5.73
C PHE A 86 6.71 17.34 -6.38
N LEU A 87 5.62 16.74 -5.91
CA LEU A 87 4.32 16.77 -6.60
C LEU A 87 3.19 17.36 -5.76
N TYR A 88 3.32 17.36 -4.44
CA TYR A 88 2.25 17.80 -3.55
C TYR A 88 2.28 19.31 -3.31
N GLU A 89 1.29 20.03 -3.86
CA GLU A 89 1.15 21.49 -3.75
C GLU A 89 0.05 21.94 -2.75
N GLY A 90 -0.63 20.99 -2.09
CA GLY A 90 -1.77 21.28 -1.21
C GLY A 90 -1.44 21.57 0.26
N GLU A 91 -2.46 21.91 1.03
CA GLU A 91 -2.37 21.96 2.50
C GLU A 91 -2.21 20.54 3.08
N ARG A 92 -1.34 20.37 4.08
CA ARG A 92 -1.04 19.06 4.69
C ARG A 92 -2.10 18.52 5.66
N TRP A 93 -3.37 18.91 5.48
CA TRP A 93 -4.50 18.59 6.38
C TRP A 93 -4.86 17.09 6.44
N PHE A 94 -4.32 16.27 5.53
CA PHE A 94 -4.39 14.80 5.56
C PHE A 94 -3.27 14.15 6.41
N LEU A 95 -2.41 14.92 7.07
CA LEU A 95 -1.39 14.40 8.00
C LEU A 95 -1.91 14.22 9.44
N THR A 96 -3.22 14.07 9.64
CA THR A 96 -3.66 13.62 10.96
C THR A 96 -3.13 12.22 11.21
N TRP A 97 -2.85 11.89 12.46
CA TRP A 97 -2.32 10.59 12.84
C TRP A 97 -3.17 9.44 12.27
N THR A 98 -4.51 9.59 12.26
CA THR A 98 -5.46 8.60 11.74
C THR A 98 -5.46 8.46 10.21
N ASP A 99 -5.14 9.53 9.48
CA ASP A 99 -5.15 9.50 8.01
C ASP A 99 -3.86 8.96 7.41
N TRP A 100 -2.80 8.84 8.21
CA TRP A 100 -1.50 8.38 7.75
C TRP A 100 -1.05 7.08 8.42
N PHE A 101 -1.06 7.00 9.76
CA PHE A 101 -0.59 5.79 10.47
C PHE A 101 -1.52 4.60 10.28
N VAL A 102 -2.84 4.80 10.31
CA VAL A 102 -3.79 3.69 10.15
C VAL A 102 -3.68 3.07 8.75
N PRO A 103 -3.67 3.83 7.64
CA PRO A 103 -3.42 3.28 6.32
C PRO A 103 -2.08 2.55 6.20
N VAL A 104 -0.99 3.12 6.73
CA VAL A 104 0.34 2.47 6.73
C VAL A 104 0.28 1.12 7.45
N PHE A 105 -0.35 1.07 8.62
CA PHE A 105 -0.55 -0.17 9.38
C PHE A 105 -1.42 -1.19 8.61
N LEU A 106 -2.50 -0.73 7.98
CA LEU A 106 -3.40 -1.58 7.20
C LEU A 106 -2.70 -2.14 5.95
N ILE A 107 -1.89 -1.34 5.27
CA ILE A 107 -1.09 -1.78 4.11
C ILE A 107 -0.09 -2.86 4.54
N ALA A 108 0.69 -2.61 5.59
CA ALA A 108 1.67 -3.57 6.09
C ALA A 108 1.00 -4.88 6.55
N SER A 109 -0.07 -4.77 7.34
CA SER A 109 -0.80 -5.91 7.88
C SER A 109 -1.45 -6.73 6.77
N THR A 110 -2.14 -6.08 5.83
CA THR A 110 -2.78 -6.72 4.67
C THR A 110 -1.75 -7.45 3.81
N THR A 111 -0.63 -6.78 3.48
CA THR A 111 0.44 -7.36 2.65
C THR A 111 1.03 -8.62 3.29
N TYR A 112 1.30 -8.57 4.61
CA TYR A 112 1.82 -9.71 5.35
C TYR A 112 0.80 -10.85 5.48
N TRP A 113 -0.44 -10.52 5.84
CA TRP A 113 -1.51 -11.51 6.02
C TRP A 113 -1.79 -12.26 4.73
N VAL A 114 -1.99 -11.54 3.62
CA VAL A 114 -2.21 -12.16 2.31
C VAL A 114 -1.04 -13.08 1.94
N GLY A 115 0.21 -12.65 2.19
CA GLY A 115 1.37 -13.51 1.98
C GLY A 115 1.37 -14.77 2.84
N LYS A 116 0.90 -14.69 4.08
CA LYS A 116 0.78 -15.85 4.96
C LYS A 116 -0.28 -16.86 4.47
N PHE A 117 -1.36 -16.38 3.85
CA PHE A 117 -2.43 -17.25 3.32
C PHE A 117 -2.09 -17.91 1.97
N PHE A 118 -1.31 -17.25 1.12
CA PHE A 118 -1.03 -17.72 -0.25
C PHE A 118 0.38 -18.33 -0.45
N ARG A 119 1.22 -18.35 0.59
CA ARG A 119 2.57 -18.94 0.56
C ARG A 119 2.56 -20.47 0.50
#